data_AF-A0A0B4ED63-F1
#
_entry.id   AF-A0A0B4ED63-F1
#
_cell.length_a   1.000
_cell.length_b   1.000
_cell.length_c   1.000
_cell.angle_alpha   90.00
_cell.angle_beta   90.00
_cell.angle_gamma   90.00
#
_symmetry.space_group_name_H-M   'P 1'
#
loop_
_entity.id
_entity.type
_entity.pdbx_description
1 polymer ?
#
loop_
_entity_poly.entity_id
_entity_poly.type
_entity_poly.pdbx_seq_one_letter_code
_entity_poly.pdbx_strand_id
1 'polypeptide(L)'
;MSVTTRGILNKVRHMVPPMLDKFHKGQLGRVAVIGGSRDYTGAPYFSAMASARLGCDMSHVICTPEAAAVIKTYSPNLMVHPLMCQSPDDEAPKPDPDTVSAGIIEMLPRLHVLVVGPGLGRDPLMHDTVSRVIRAAKEKGIPVVMDADALQVVQRDPDLVKGYKEAVLTPNVVEFKRLWDSLGLKDPGAAKETDKVESLARALDGVTIIQKGQKDFVSNGKTTLVNDLEGGKKRSGGQGDTLTGSVATFLAWRKAYLDGLWDTAGHELGEDELIGLAAFGGSAITRECSRLAFLKRGRSLQASDLTDEVHGAFMGLFGDVDGDTGGSKL
;
A
#
# COMPACT_ATOMS: atom_id res chain seq x y z
N MET A 1 14.88 -14.97 9.35
CA MET A 1 13.70 -14.45 10.07
C MET A 1 13.65 -15.05 11.46
N SER A 2 13.19 -14.29 12.45
CA SER A 2 12.93 -14.78 13.81
C SER A 2 11.71 -15.71 13.88
N VAL A 3 11.57 -16.42 15.01
CA VAL A 3 10.39 -17.24 15.33
C VAL A 3 9.13 -16.35 15.39
N THR A 4 9.25 -15.14 15.93
CA THR A 4 8.16 -14.15 15.98
C THR A 4 7.67 -13.79 14.58
N THR A 5 8.58 -13.45 13.67
CA THR A 5 8.24 -13.15 12.26
C THR A 5 7.53 -14.32 11.60
N ARG A 6 7.99 -15.56 11.82
CA ARG A 6 7.33 -16.76 11.27
C ARG A 6 5.90 -16.92 11.81
N GLY A 7 5.68 -16.70 13.11
CA GLY A 7 4.35 -16.75 13.71
C GLY A 7 3.40 -15.70 13.14
N ILE A 8 3.90 -14.48 12.87
CA ILE A 8 3.11 -13.42 12.22
C ILE A 8 2.78 -13.79 10.78
N LEU A 9 3.74 -14.33 10.00
CA LEU A 9 3.48 -14.78 8.63
C LEU A 9 2.40 -15.87 8.57
N ASN A 10 2.38 -16.80 9.52
CA ASN A 10 1.31 -17.80 9.62
C ASN A 10 -0.06 -17.13 9.85
N LYS A 11 -0.14 -16.11 10.71
CA LYS A 11 -1.38 -15.33 10.88
C LYS A 11 -1.79 -14.62 9.58
N VAL A 12 -0.84 -14.00 8.88
CA VAL A 12 -1.09 -13.35 7.59
C VAL A 12 -1.62 -14.35 6.55
N ARG A 13 -1.10 -15.59 6.53
CA ARG A 13 -1.57 -16.65 5.62
C ARG A 13 -3.08 -16.90 5.74
N HIS A 14 -3.65 -16.83 6.95
CA HIS A 14 -5.09 -17.04 7.15
C HIS A 14 -5.98 -15.95 6.52
N MET A 15 -5.42 -14.78 6.18
CA MET A 15 -6.12 -13.73 5.44
C MET A 15 -6.05 -13.90 3.92
N VAL A 16 -5.17 -14.76 3.43
CA VAL A 16 -5.02 -14.99 1.98
C VAL A 16 -6.20 -15.83 1.51
N PRO A 17 -6.97 -15.36 0.51
CA PRO A 17 -8.12 -16.09 0.02
C PRO A 17 -7.66 -17.39 -0.68
N PRO A 18 -8.34 -18.52 -0.45
CA PRO A 18 -8.09 -19.72 -1.23
C PRO A 18 -8.56 -19.54 -2.67
N MET A 19 -8.02 -20.28 -3.63
CA MET A 19 -8.56 -20.29 -4.99
C MET A 19 -9.72 -21.29 -5.09
N LEU A 20 -10.96 -20.78 -5.10
CA LEU A 20 -12.19 -21.57 -5.16
C LEU A 20 -13.05 -21.20 -6.37
N ASP A 21 -13.68 -22.19 -7.00
CA ASP A 21 -14.52 -22.00 -8.21
C ASP A 21 -15.74 -21.09 -7.99
N LYS A 22 -16.19 -20.96 -6.74
CA LYS A 22 -17.33 -20.10 -6.37
C LYS A 22 -17.01 -18.60 -6.43
N PHE A 23 -15.74 -18.21 -6.52
CA PHE A 23 -15.35 -16.81 -6.57
C PHE A 23 -15.57 -16.20 -7.96
N HIS A 24 -15.97 -14.94 -7.95
CA HIS A 24 -16.23 -14.15 -9.15
C HIS A 24 -15.32 -12.93 -9.20
N LYS A 25 -15.05 -12.46 -10.42
CA LYS A 25 -14.17 -11.34 -10.67
C LYS A 25 -14.50 -10.13 -9.80
N GLY A 26 -13.50 -9.64 -9.08
CA GLY A 26 -13.56 -8.46 -8.24
C GLY A 26 -13.85 -8.79 -6.77
N GLN A 27 -14.17 -10.02 -6.41
CA GLN A 27 -14.34 -10.41 -5.00
C GLN A 27 -13.00 -10.45 -4.27
N LEU A 28 -11.91 -10.80 -4.95
CA LEU A 28 -10.57 -10.95 -4.36
C LEU A 28 -9.68 -9.73 -4.59
N GLY A 29 -10.28 -8.56 -4.79
CA GLY A 29 -9.58 -7.30 -4.71
C GLY A 29 -9.90 -6.33 -5.83
N ARG A 30 -10.16 -5.08 -5.45
CA ARG A 30 -10.35 -3.95 -6.35
C ARG A 30 -9.53 -2.79 -5.80
N VAL A 31 -8.30 -2.66 -6.26
CA VAL A 31 -7.32 -1.68 -5.77
C VAL A 31 -7.21 -0.53 -6.77
N ALA A 32 -7.20 0.72 -6.29
CA ALA A 32 -6.87 1.86 -7.14
C ALA A 32 -5.66 2.63 -6.62
N VAL A 33 -4.71 2.92 -7.51
CA VAL A 33 -3.54 3.74 -7.24
C VAL A 33 -3.77 5.15 -7.80
N ILE A 34 -3.86 6.13 -6.92
CA ILE A 34 -3.95 7.56 -7.24
C ILE A 34 -2.55 8.17 -7.20
N GLY A 35 -2.11 8.67 -8.34
CA GLY A 35 -0.76 9.19 -8.50
C GLY A 35 -0.51 9.58 -9.96
N GLY A 36 0.70 9.37 -10.46
CA GLY A 36 1.00 9.58 -11.88
C GLY A 36 0.76 11.00 -12.38
N SER A 37 1.65 11.91 -12.01
CA SER A 37 1.81 13.21 -12.66
C SER A 37 2.54 13.06 -14.00
N ARG A 38 2.53 14.13 -14.79
CA ARG A 38 3.10 14.26 -16.14
C ARG A 38 4.46 13.55 -16.30
N ASP A 39 5.36 13.73 -15.33
CA ASP A 39 6.72 13.19 -15.41
C ASP A 39 6.91 11.84 -14.67
N TYR A 40 6.01 11.51 -13.73
CA TYR A 40 6.19 10.37 -12.83
C TYR A 40 5.23 9.22 -13.13
N THR A 41 5.44 8.55 -14.25
CA THR A 41 4.59 7.46 -14.75
C THR A 41 4.96 6.07 -14.20
N GLY A 42 6.23 5.86 -13.82
CA GLY A 42 6.72 4.55 -13.39
C GLY A 42 6.21 4.11 -12.02
N ALA A 43 6.19 5.02 -11.04
CA ALA A 43 5.76 4.74 -9.67
C ALA A 43 4.32 4.19 -9.57
N PRO A 44 3.28 4.84 -10.14
CA PRO A 44 1.93 4.31 -10.08
C PRO A 44 1.79 2.97 -10.83
N TYR A 45 2.58 2.77 -11.90
CA TYR A 45 2.65 1.49 -12.61
C TYR A 45 3.19 0.38 -11.69
N PHE A 46 4.34 0.58 -11.05
CA PHE A 46 4.94 -0.45 -10.18
C PHE A 46 4.04 -0.81 -9.00
N SER A 47 3.34 0.16 -8.43
CA SER A 47 2.38 -0.10 -7.35
C SER A 47 1.18 -0.92 -7.83
N ALA A 48 0.53 -0.50 -8.92
CA ALA A 48 -0.63 -1.21 -9.46
C ALA A 48 -0.27 -2.60 -10.00
N MET A 49 0.90 -2.73 -10.64
CA MET A 49 1.40 -3.99 -11.17
C MET A 49 1.81 -4.95 -10.04
N ALA A 50 2.45 -4.46 -8.97
CA ALA A 50 2.73 -5.29 -7.81
C ALA A 50 1.43 -5.85 -7.20
N SER A 51 0.38 -5.04 -7.11
CA SER A 51 -0.93 -5.51 -6.65
C SER A 51 -1.54 -6.58 -7.58
N ALA A 52 -1.50 -6.34 -8.89
CA ALA A 52 -2.00 -7.30 -9.88
C ALA A 52 -1.23 -8.63 -9.86
N ARG A 53 0.11 -8.57 -9.74
CA ARG A 53 0.99 -9.74 -9.68
C ARG A 53 0.87 -10.53 -8.38
N LEU A 54 0.50 -9.86 -7.28
CA LEU A 54 0.33 -10.51 -5.98
C LEU A 54 -0.99 -11.30 -5.91
N GLY A 55 -2.02 -10.90 -6.66
CA GLY A 55 -3.27 -11.64 -6.77
C GLY A 55 -4.55 -10.80 -6.61
N CYS A 56 -4.46 -9.47 -6.75
CA CYS A 56 -5.65 -8.63 -6.83
C CYS A 56 -6.37 -8.83 -8.18
N ASP A 57 -7.70 -9.04 -8.15
CA ASP A 57 -8.49 -9.25 -9.38
C ASP A 57 -8.48 -8.04 -10.32
N MET A 58 -8.44 -6.84 -9.75
CA MET A 58 -8.67 -5.59 -10.46
C MET A 58 -7.77 -4.48 -9.92
N SER A 59 -6.75 -4.11 -10.71
CA SER A 59 -5.85 -3.00 -10.42
C SER A 59 -6.15 -1.80 -11.32
N HIS A 60 -6.50 -0.70 -10.68
CA HIS A 60 -6.79 0.58 -11.30
C HIS A 60 -5.64 1.56 -11.08
N VAL A 61 -5.36 2.41 -12.06
CA VAL A 61 -4.49 3.58 -11.92
C VAL A 61 -5.31 4.81 -12.22
N ILE A 62 -5.32 5.78 -11.32
CA ILE A 62 -5.98 7.08 -11.47
C ILE A 62 -4.86 8.12 -11.54
N CYS A 63 -4.69 8.73 -12.71
CA CYS A 63 -3.55 9.60 -13.01
C CYS A 63 -3.92 10.74 -13.97
N THR A 64 -2.95 11.59 -14.31
CA THR A 64 -3.18 12.64 -15.30
C THR A 64 -3.32 12.06 -16.71
N PRO A 65 -4.00 12.75 -17.65
CA PRO A 65 -4.12 12.28 -19.03
C PRO A 65 -2.79 11.94 -19.70
N GLU A 66 -1.74 12.72 -19.47
CA GLU A 66 -0.40 12.52 -20.03
C GLU A 66 0.25 11.25 -19.47
N ALA A 67 0.18 11.07 -18.14
CA ALA A 67 0.67 9.86 -17.50
C ALA A 67 -0.12 8.63 -17.95
N ALA A 68 -1.44 8.76 -18.13
CA ALA A 68 -2.30 7.67 -18.56
C ALA A 68 -1.92 7.15 -19.94
N ALA A 69 -1.58 8.04 -20.89
CA ALA A 69 -1.14 7.66 -22.22
C ALA A 69 0.09 6.75 -22.17
N VAL A 70 1.06 7.09 -21.32
CA VAL A 70 2.30 6.32 -21.14
C VAL A 70 2.04 5.00 -20.39
N ILE A 71 1.35 5.05 -19.24
CA ILE A 71 1.14 3.88 -18.37
C ILE A 71 0.36 2.77 -19.11
N LYS A 72 -0.61 3.14 -19.96
CA LYS A 72 -1.36 2.20 -20.80
C LYS A 72 -0.46 1.39 -21.75
N THR A 73 0.72 1.91 -22.12
CA THR A 73 1.68 1.19 -22.97
C THR A 73 2.49 0.15 -22.19
N TYR A 74 2.63 0.29 -20.87
CA TYR A 74 3.41 -0.64 -20.04
C TYR A 74 2.69 -1.99 -19.82
N SER A 75 1.35 -1.99 -19.74
CA SER A 75 0.57 -3.23 -19.61
C SER A 75 -0.89 -3.05 -20.02
N PRO A 76 -1.46 -3.99 -20.80
CA PRO A 76 -2.90 -4.00 -21.09
C PRO A 76 -3.77 -4.48 -19.92
N ASN A 77 -3.16 -5.02 -18.85
CA ASN A 77 -3.89 -5.61 -17.72
C ASN A 77 -4.39 -4.56 -16.72
N LEU A 78 -3.77 -3.36 -16.69
CA LEU A 78 -4.13 -2.30 -15.76
C LEU A 78 -5.27 -1.45 -16.33
N MET A 79 -6.25 -1.13 -15.50
CA MET A 79 -7.32 -0.20 -15.87
C MET A 79 -6.89 1.23 -15.53
N VAL A 80 -6.56 2.02 -16.55
CA VAL A 80 -5.97 3.36 -16.36
C VAL A 80 -7.00 4.46 -16.65
N HIS A 81 -7.29 5.28 -15.63
CA HIS A 81 -8.32 6.31 -15.60
C HIS A 81 -7.67 7.71 -15.57
N PRO A 82 -7.76 8.49 -16.65
CA PRO A 82 -7.16 9.83 -16.73
C PRO A 82 -8.06 10.88 -16.03
N LEU A 83 -8.21 10.78 -14.70
CA LEU A 83 -9.12 11.63 -13.92
C LEU A 83 -8.40 12.68 -13.06
N MET A 84 -7.07 12.60 -12.89
CA MET A 84 -6.32 13.64 -12.19
C MET A 84 -5.98 14.79 -13.12
N CYS A 85 -5.75 15.97 -12.56
CA CYS A 85 -5.26 17.13 -13.30
C CYS A 85 -4.13 17.81 -12.54
N GLN A 86 -3.13 18.31 -13.28
CA GLN A 86 -2.11 19.20 -12.76
C GLN A 86 -2.42 20.65 -13.11
N SER A 87 -1.88 21.60 -12.34
CA SER A 87 -1.94 23.01 -12.72
C SER A 87 -1.38 23.20 -14.14
N PRO A 88 -2.08 23.93 -15.02
CA PRO A 88 -1.52 24.30 -16.33
C PRO A 88 -0.25 25.14 -16.15
N ASP A 89 0.68 25.00 -17.09
CA ASP A 89 1.91 25.81 -17.13
C ASP A 89 1.64 27.25 -17.60
N ASP A 90 0.59 27.44 -18.40
CA ASP A 90 0.16 28.72 -18.94
C ASP A 90 -0.96 29.35 -18.09
N GLU A 91 -1.38 30.58 -18.42
CA GLU A 91 -2.49 31.29 -17.76
C GLU A 91 -3.89 30.70 -18.04
N ALA A 92 -3.97 29.45 -18.48
CA ALA A 92 -5.25 28.77 -18.63
C ALA A 92 -5.96 28.66 -17.27
N PRO A 93 -7.30 28.72 -17.23
CA PRO A 93 -8.05 28.55 -15.99
C PRO A 93 -7.69 27.22 -15.31
N LYS A 94 -7.28 27.29 -14.04
CA LYS A 94 -6.98 26.08 -13.26
C LYS A 94 -8.27 25.29 -13.05
N PRO A 95 -8.28 23.96 -13.31
CA PRO A 95 -9.41 23.13 -12.93
C PRO A 95 -9.69 23.27 -11.44
N ASP A 96 -10.98 23.28 -11.10
CA ASP A 96 -11.43 23.31 -9.72
C ASP A 96 -11.20 21.92 -9.06
N PRO A 97 -10.45 21.83 -7.94
CA PRO A 97 -10.20 20.55 -7.28
C PRO A 97 -11.47 19.83 -6.82
N ASP A 98 -12.56 20.55 -6.51
CA ASP A 98 -13.83 19.93 -6.13
C ASP A 98 -14.41 19.16 -7.33
N THR A 99 -14.44 19.78 -8.50
CA THR A 99 -14.86 19.15 -9.76
C THR A 99 -14.00 17.93 -10.13
N VAL A 100 -12.68 18.05 -10.03
CA VAL A 100 -11.76 16.93 -10.34
C VAL A 100 -11.96 15.77 -9.36
N SER A 101 -12.03 16.07 -8.06
CA SER A 101 -12.19 15.04 -7.03
C SER A 101 -13.53 14.31 -7.13
N ALA A 102 -14.61 14.98 -7.57
CA ALA A 102 -15.94 14.38 -7.71
C ALA A 102 -15.93 13.12 -8.60
N GLY A 103 -15.26 13.18 -9.77
CA GLY A 103 -15.17 12.02 -10.67
C GLY A 103 -14.42 10.82 -10.07
N ILE A 104 -13.44 11.08 -9.21
CA ILE A 104 -12.72 10.03 -8.48
C ILE A 104 -13.58 9.48 -7.33
N ILE A 105 -14.28 10.37 -6.61
CA ILE A 105 -15.18 10.02 -5.51
C ILE A 105 -16.30 9.08 -5.97
N GLU A 106 -16.82 9.26 -7.19
CA GLU A 106 -17.81 8.37 -7.80
C GLU A 106 -17.31 6.92 -8.02
N MET A 107 -16.00 6.72 -8.14
CA MET A 107 -15.41 5.39 -8.26
C MET A 107 -15.28 4.66 -6.92
N LEU A 108 -15.19 5.40 -5.81
CA LEU A 108 -14.91 4.85 -4.48
C LEU A 108 -15.79 3.65 -4.08
N PRO A 109 -17.12 3.64 -4.31
CA PRO A 109 -17.97 2.50 -3.93
C PRO A 109 -17.61 1.18 -4.62
N ARG A 110 -16.85 1.24 -5.72
CA ARG A 110 -16.43 0.05 -6.49
C ARG A 110 -15.08 -0.48 -6.03
N LEU A 111 -14.37 0.24 -5.16
CA LEU A 111 -13.00 -0.06 -4.76
C LEU A 111 -13.00 -0.65 -3.35
N HIS A 112 -12.04 -1.55 -3.10
CA HIS A 112 -11.77 -2.08 -1.76
C HIS A 112 -10.70 -1.26 -1.05
N VAL A 113 -9.71 -0.75 -1.78
CA VAL A 113 -8.55 -0.06 -1.21
C VAL A 113 -8.04 1.01 -2.17
N LEU A 114 -7.58 2.13 -1.61
CA LEU A 114 -6.85 3.17 -2.33
C LEU A 114 -5.37 3.15 -1.95
N VAL A 115 -4.51 3.37 -2.93
CA VAL A 115 -3.13 3.78 -2.72
C VAL A 115 -3.02 5.23 -3.18
N VAL A 116 -2.41 6.11 -2.40
CA VAL A 116 -2.22 7.51 -2.77
C VAL A 116 -0.75 7.88 -2.62
N GLY A 117 -0.18 8.49 -3.65
CA GLY A 117 1.17 9.04 -3.59
C GLY A 117 2.16 8.60 -4.67
N PRO A 118 2.15 7.36 -5.18
CA PRO A 118 3.09 6.91 -6.21
C PRO A 118 3.09 7.84 -7.45
N GLY A 119 4.13 8.65 -7.58
CA GLY A 119 4.27 9.63 -8.66
C GLY A 119 3.29 10.80 -8.61
N LEU A 120 2.67 11.08 -7.46
CA LEU A 120 1.70 12.18 -7.31
C LEU A 120 2.33 13.55 -7.60
N GLY A 121 3.61 13.74 -7.26
CA GLY A 121 4.31 15.01 -7.41
C GLY A 121 3.89 16.03 -6.36
N ARG A 122 4.24 17.29 -6.60
CA ARG A 122 4.07 18.40 -5.62
C ARG A 122 3.18 19.54 -6.09
N ASP A 123 2.43 19.29 -7.15
CA ASP A 123 1.49 20.26 -7.69
C ASP A 123 0.34 20.52 -6.68
N PRO A 124 0.02 21.79 -6.37
CA PRO A 124 -1.03 22.12 -5.41
C PRO A 124 -2.41 21.58 -5.79
N LEU A 125 -2.80 21.62 -7.08
CA LEU A 125 -4.09 21.09 -7.53
C LEU A 125 -4.19 19.58 -7.30
N MET A 126 -3.12 18.84 -7.61
CA MET A 126 -3.04 17.40 -7.29
C MET A 126 -3.20 17.14 -5.79
N HIS A 127 -2.53 17.92 -4.93
CA HIS A 127 -2.59 17.79 -3.46
C HIS A 127 -3.99 18.10 -2.91
N ASP A 128 -4.61 19.16 -3.40
CA ASP A 128 -5.96 19.58 -3.01
C ASP A 128 -7.03 18.59 -3.45
N THR A 129 -6.85 17.99 -4.64
CA THR A 129 -7.71 16.93 -5.17
C THR A 129 -7.64 15.68 -4.29
N VAL A 130 -6.42 15.18 -4.00
CA VAL A 130 -6.29 13.96 -3.18
C VAL A 130 -6.76 14.18 -1.74
N SER A 131 -6.61 15.38 -1.20
CA SER A 131 -7.13 15.71 0.14
C SER A 131 -8.64 15.51 0.22
N ARG A 132 -9.39 15.94 -0.81
CA ARG A 132 -10.84 15.74 -0.91
C ARG A 132 -11.21 14.27 -1.05
N VAL A 133 -10.49 13.53 -1.90
CA VAL A 133 -10.70 12.09 -2.10
C VAL A 133 -10.44 11.31 -0.80
N ILE A 134 -9.38 11.64 -0.06
CA ILE A 134 -9.03 10.96 1.20
C ILE A 134 -10.10 11.23 2.27
N ARG A 135 -10.62 12.46 2.38
CA ARG A 135 -11.75 12.76 3.28
C ARG A 135 -12.98 11.94 2.93
N ALA A 136 -13.34 11.86 1.65
CA ALA A 136 -14.45 11.04 1.19
C ALA A 136 -14.22 9.53 1.43
N ALA A 137 -12.99 9.04 1.27
CA ALA A 137 -12.63 7.66 1.59
C ALA A 137 -12.77 7.38 3.09
N LYS A 138 -12.34 8.32 3.94
CA LYS A 138 -12.46 8.28 5.41
C LYS A 138 -13.90 8.20 5.86
N GLU A 139 -14.78 9.03 5.32
CA GLU A 139 -16.22 9.00 5.60
C GLU A 139 -16.87 7.65 5.21
N LYS A 140 -16.36 6.99 4.16
CA LYS A 140 -16.84 5.70 3.69
C LYS A 140 -16.14 4.49 4.32
N GLY A 141 -15.13 4.71 5.16
CA GLY A 141 -14.33 3.63 5.78
C GLY A 141 -13.52 2.81 4.76
N ILE A 142 -13.07 3.40 3.66
CA ILE A 142 -12.33 2.68 2.60
C ILE A 142 -10.83 2.68 2.92
N PRO A 143 -10.17 1.52 3.13
CA PRO A 143 -8.74 1.47 3.42
C PRO A 143 -7.87 2.30 2.46
N VAL A 144 -6.91 3.04 3.01
CA VAL A 144 -5.99 3.89 2.24
C VAL A 144 -4.54 3.62 2.63
N VAL A 145 -3.69 3.36 1.64
CA VAL A 145 -2.24 3.31 1.80
C VAL A 145 -1.65 4.62 1.27
N MET A 146 -0.91 5.36 2.10
CA MET A 146 -0.29 6.63 1.71
C MET A 146 1.24 6.54 1.72
N ASP A 147 1.86 6.89 0.59
CA ASP A 147 3.32 6.85 0.42
C ASP A 147 3.85 8.12 -0.26
N ALA A 148 5.16 8.32 -0.23
CA ALA A 148 5.86 9.37 -0.98
C ALA A 148 5.23 10.77 -0.80
N ASP A 149 4.84 11.44 -1.89
CA ASP A 149 4.32 12.80 -1.85
C ASP A 149 2.95 12.91 -1.15
N ALA A 150 2.17 11.82 -1.04
CA ALA A 150 0.93 11.85 -0.25
C ALA A 150 1.21 12.10 1.25
N LEU A 151 2.37 11.68 1.75
CA LEU A 151 2.79 11.97 3.12
C LEU A 151 3.09 13.46 3.33
N GLN A 152 3.39 14.23 2.27
CA GLN A 152 3.52 15.69 2.38
C GLN A 152 2.14 16.35 2.54
N VAL A 153 1.10 15.78 1.94
CA VAL A 153 -0.28 16.23 2.18
C VAL A 153 -0.64 16.03 3.65
N VAL A 154 -0.31 14.87 4.22
CA VAL A 154 -0.50 14.58 5.66
C VAL A 154 0.33 15.52 6.55
N GLN A 155 1.55 15.88 6.15
CA GLN A 155 2.37 16.83 6.92
C GLN A 155 1.73 18.23 7.01
N ARG A 156 0.99 18.64 5.97
CA ARG A 156 0.30 19.94 5.94
C ARG A 156 -1.03 19.91 6.69
N ASP A 157 -1.75 18.80 6.59
CA ASP A 157 -3.04 18.58 7.25
C ASP A 157 -3.05 17.19 7.92
N PRO A 158 -2.52 17.04 9.15
CA PRO A 158 -2.52 15.76 9.84
C PRO A 158 -3.93 15.24 10.18
N ASP A 159 -4.93 16.12 10.31
CA ASP A 159 -6.31 15.76 10.61
C ASP A 159 -6.97 14.97 9.47
N LEU A 160 -6.40 15.06 8.26
CA LEU A 160 -6.75 14.24 7.11
C LEU A 160 -6.75 12.74 7.46
N VAL A 161 -5.77 12.28 8.23
CA VAL A 161 -5.61 10.87 8.61
C VAL A 161 -5.83 10.60 10.10
N LYS A 162 -5.79 11.63 10.96
CA LYS A 162 -5.95 11.44 12.41
C LYS A 162 -7.23 10.68 12.76
N GLY A 163 -7.10 9.62 13.55
CA GLY A 163 -8.21 8.73 13.94
C GLY A 163 -8.68 7.79 12.82
N TYR A 164 -8.06 7.84 11.63
CA TYR A 164 -8.45 7.00 10.51
C TYR A 164 -7.77 5.63 10.58
N LYS A 165 -8.37 4.69 11.32
CA LYS A 165 -7.80 3.34 11.56
C LYS A 165 -7.57 2.50 10.30
N GLU A 166 -8.31 2.78 9.23
CA GLU A 166 -8.18 2.12 7.93
C GLU A 166 -7.04 2.73 7.07
N ALA A 167 -6.33 3.75 7.57
CA ALA A 167 -5.16 4.32 6.92
C ALA A 167 -3.85 3.63 7.32
N VAL A 168 -3.00 3.39 6.32
CA VAL A 168 -1.63 2.88 6.48
C VAL A 168 -0.66 3.89 5.85
N LEU A 169 0.24 4.45 6.66
CA LEU A 169 1.30 5.34 6.19
C LEU A 169 2.60 4.54 6.02
N THR A 170 3.32 4.74 4.92
CA THR A 170 4.56 4.00 4.63
C THR A 170 5.81 4.87 4.56
N PRO A 171 6.11 5.74 5.55
CA PRO A 171 7.22 6.68 5.46
C PRO A 171 8.60 6.00 5.37
N ASN A 172 9.46 6.52 4.50
CA ASN A 172 10.90 6.27 4.60
C ASN A 172 11.50 7.09 5.76
N VAL A 173 12.80 6.92 6.04
CA VAL A 173 13.47 7.61 7.17
C VAL A 173 13.33 9.14 7.11
N VAL A 174 13.38 9.74 5.93
CA VAL A 174 13.25 11.20 5.74
C VAL A 174 11.81 11.64 5.90
N GLU A 175 10.87 10.93 5.28
CA GLU A 175 9.43 11.20 5.40
C GLU A 175 8.93 11.04 6.83
N PHE A 176 9.43 10.02 7.54
CA PHE A 176 9.11 9.77 8.95
C PHE A 176 9.54 10.97 9.81
N LYS A 177 10.76 11.45 9.61
CA LYS A 177 11.25 12.64 10.31
C LYS A 177 10.40 13.87 10.03
N ARG A 178 9.98 14.07 8.78
CA ARG A 178 9.11 15.21 8.43
C ARG A 178 7.73 15.13 9.08
N LEU A 179 7.12 13.94 9.10
CA LEU A 179 5.86 13.71 9.82
C LEU A 179 6.03 13.97 11.32
N TRP A 180 7.10 13.46 11.91
CA TRP A 180 7.46 13.67 13.30
C TRP A 180 7.55 15.17 13.65
N ASP A 181 8.33 15.91 12.85
CA ASP A 181 8.56 17.34 13.04
C ASP A 181 7.26 18.13 12.84
N SER A 182 6.42 17.76 11.86
CA SER A 182 5.12 18.42 11.60
C SER A 182 4.12 18.33 12.77
N LEU A 183 4.24 17.28 13.58
CA LEU A 183 3.40 17.06 14.76
C LEU A 183 4.03 17.65 16.04
N GLY A 184 5.21 18.26 15.95
CA GLY A 184 5.91 18.86 17.10
C GLY A 184 6.29 17.84 18.19
N LEU A 185 6.51 16.58 17.82
CA LEU A 185 6.78 15.52 18.77
C LEU A 185 8.19 15.65 19.37
N LYS A 186 8.28 15.43 20.69
CA LYS A 186 9.56 15.38 21.41
C LYS A 186 10.12 13.98 21.38
N ASP A 187 11.44 13.84 21.24
CA ASP A 187 12.10 12.52 21.24
C ASP A 187 11.71 11.76 22.54
N PRO A 188 11.08 10.58 22.45
CA PRO A 188 10.57 9.86 23.61
C PRO A 188 11.69 9.28 24.50
N GLY A 189 12.96 9.42 24.09
CA GLY A 189 14.08 8.71 24.68
C GLY A 189 14.16 7.31 24.06
N ALA A 190 15.35 6.92 23.58
CA ALA A 190 15.53 5.68 22.81
C ALA A 190 15.66 4.45 23.72
N ALA A 191 14.62 4.14 24.51
CA ALA A 191 14.62 2.95 25.36
C ALA A 191 14.39 1.66 24.54
N LYS A 192 13.54 1.74 23.52
CA LYS A 192 13.32 0.69 22.51
C LYS A 192 13.45 1.26 21.10
N GLU A 193 13.87 0.40 20.16
CA GLU A 193 13.94 0.75 18.74
C GLU A 193 12.57 1.16 18.15
N THR A 194 11.45 0.73 18.76
CA THR A 194 10.08 0.97 18.30
C THR A 194 9.41 2.22 18.89
N ASP A 195 10.00 2.86 19.90
CA ASP A 195 9.36 3.95 20.65
C ASP A 195 8.93 5.11 19.75
N LYS A 196 9.71 5.40 18.71
CA LYS A 196 9.42 6.46 17.74
C LYS A 196 8.19 6.14 16.89
N VAL A 197 8.08 4.95 16.29
CA VAL A 197 6.90 4.60 15.49
C VAL A 197 5.63 4.53 16.35
N GLU A 198 5.74 4.01 17.57
CA GLU A 198 4.63 3.92 18.52
C GLU A 198 4.14 5.30 18.94
N SER A 199 5.06 6.25 19.16
CA SER A 199 4.71 7.63 19.51
C SER A 199 4.06 8.37 18.34
N LEU A 200 4.57 8.18 17.12
CA LEU A 200 3.97 8.78 15.93
C LEU A 200 2.56 8.25 15.66
N ALA A 201 2.36 6.94 15.76
CA ALA A 201 1.05 6.32 15.57
C ALA A 201 0.03 6.76 16.63
N ARG A 202 0.46 6.91 17.90
CA ARG A 202 -0.38 7.48 18.97
C ARG A 202 -0.75 8.94 18.72
N ALA A 203 0.20 9.75 18.24
CA ALA A 203 -0.06 11.16 17.91
C ALA A 203 -1.08 11.31 16.76
N LEU A 204 -1.12 10.36 15.84
CA LEU A 204 -2.11 10.26 14.77
C LEU A 204 -3.38 9.50 15.17
N ASP A 205 -3.57 9.22 16.46
CA ASP A 205 -4.76 8.57 17.02
C ASP A 205 -5.04 7.18 16.41
N GLY A 206 -4.01 6.34 16.37
CA GLY A 206 -4.15 4.92 16.03
C GLY A 206 -4.01 4.58 14.54
N VAL A 207 -3.56 5.53 13.72
CA VAL A 207 -3.20 5.26 12.31
C VAL A 207 -2.03 4.26 12.25
N THR A 208 -2.10 3.31 11.32
CA THR A 208 -1.04 2.31 11.16
C THR A 208 0.13 2.90 10.38
N ILE A 209 1.35 2.71 10.88
CA ILE A 209 2.58 3.23 10.28
C ILE A 209 3.54 2.09 10.04
N ILE A 210 4.02 1.99 8.80
CA ILE A 210 5.17 1.16 8.40
C ILE A 210 6.41 2.06 8.36
N GLN A 211 7.16 2.09 9.46
CA GLN A 211 8.46 2.78 9.48
C GLN A 211 9.49 1.94 8.73
N LYS A 212 9.78 2.32 7.48
CA LYS A 212 10.71 1.59 6.60
C LYS A 212 12.16 1.72 7.08
N GLY A 213 12.86 0.60 7.22
CA GLY A 213 14.21 0.58 7.79
C GLY A 213 15.03 -0.66 7.48
N GLN A 214 16.06 -0.92 8.29
CA GLN A 214 16.77 -2.21 8.23
C GLN A 214 15.83 -3.35 8.64
N LYS A 215 15.05 -3.12 9.70
CA LYS A 215 13.80 -3.80 10.01
C LYS A 215 12.67 -2.83 9.71
N ASP A 216 11.51 -3.33 9.29
CA ASP A 216 10.32 -2.48 9.21
C ASP A 216 9.53 -2.64 10.51
N PHE A 217 9.14 -1.51 11.10
CA PHE A 217 8.27 -1.50 12.27
C PHE A 217 6.87 -1.10 11.84
N VAL A 218 5.90 -1.99 12.06
CA VAL A 218 4.49 -1.77 11.75
C VAL A 218 3.77 -1.52 13.06
N SER A 219 3.31 -0.30 13.32
CA SER A 219 2.65 0.04 14.59
C SER A 219 1.40 0.87 14.38
N ASN A 220 0.38 0.59 15.19
CA ASN A 220 -0.80 1.46 15.37
C ASN A 220 -0.76 2.20 16.73
N GLY A 221 0.39 2.19 17.41
CA GLY A 221 0.58 2.83 18.71
C GLY A 221 0.12 2.01 19.92
N LYS A 222 -0.66 0.95 19.72
CA LYS A 222 -1.05 -0.04 20.75
C LYS A 222 -0.30 -1.36 20.56
N THR A 223 -0.19 -1.81 19.31
CA THR A 223 0.50 -3.04 18.91
C THR A 223 1.60 -2.69 17.92
N THR A 224 2.76 -3.33 18.05
CA THR A 224 3.89 -3.18 17.14
C THR A 224 4.36 -4.54 16.65
N LEU A 225 4.41 -4.72 15.33
CA LEU A 225 4.98 -5.87 14.64
C LEU A 225 6.33 -5.49 14.05
N VAL A 226 7.30 -6.39 14.12
CA VAL A 226 8.66 -6.14 13.64
C VAL A 226 8.96 -7.12 12.51
N ASN A 227 9.15 -6.60 11.29
CA ASN A 227 9.56 -7.39 10.16
C ASN A 227 11.09 -7.40 10.04
N ASP A 228 11.68 -8.54 10.40
CA ASP A 228 13.12 -8.80 10.33
C ASP A 228 13.55 -9.67 9.13
N LEU A 229 12.69 -9.82 8.13
CA LEU A 229 13.05 -10.50 6.89
C LEU A 229 14.24 -9.81 6.22
N GLU A 230 15.19 -10.62 5.74
CA GLU A 230 16.33 -10.12 4.99
C GLU A 230 15.84 -9.64 3.62
N GLY A 231 16.09 -8.37 3.31
CA GLY A 231 15.86 -7.80 1.98
C GLY A 231 17.13 -7.81 1.12
N GLY A 232 16.99 -7.37 -0.12
CA GLY A 232 18.13 -7.14 -1.00
C GLY A 232 19.05 -6.02 -0.49
N LYS A 233 20.35 -6.12 -0.76
CA LYS A 233 21.32 -5.08 -0.35
C LYS A 233 21.29 -3.84 -1.24
N LYS A 234 20.68 -3.93 -2.43
CA LYS A 234 20.51 -2.81 -3.37
C LYS A 234 19.19 -2.10 -3.10
N ARG A 235 19.26 -0.79 -2.86
CA ARG A 235 18.10 0.10 -2.96
C ARG A 235 17.88 0.47 -4.42
N SER A 236 16.67 0.21 -4.91
CA SER A 236 16.23 0.62 -6.24
C SER A 236 15.04 1.56 -6.13
N GLY A 237 15.00 2.56 -7.01
CA GLY A 237 13.83 3.45 -7.11
C GLY A 237 12.64 2.62 -7.61
N GLY A 238 11.55 2.60 -6.85
CA GLY A 238 10.35 1.80 -7.11
C GLY A 238 10.07 0.68 -6.11
N GLN A 239 10.98 0.39 -5.18
CA GLN A 239 10.74 -0.60 -4.12
C GLN A 239 9.58 -0.21 -3.17
N GLY A 240 9.40 1.10 -2.92
CA GLY A 240 8.25 1.60 -2.14
C GLY A 240 6.92 1.40 -2.87
N ASP A 241 6.93 1.43 -4.20
CA ASP A 241 5.73 1.19 -5.00
C ASP A 241 5.31 -0.29 -4.90
N THR A 242 6.27 -1.23 -4.94
CA THR A 242 5.98 -2.65 -4.65
C THR A 242 5.36 -2.85 -3.26
N LEU A 243 5.84 -2.11 -2.24
CA LEU A 243 5.27 -2.14 -0.89
C LEU A 243 3.80 -1.70 -0.89
N THR A 244 3.50 -0.53 -1.46
CA THR A 244 2.13 -0.01 -1.43
C THR A 244 1.15 -0.91 -2.16
N GLY A 245 1.54 -1.44 -3.33
CA GLY A 245 0.72 -2.40 -4.08
C GLY A 245 0.48 -3.71 -3.32
N SER A 246 1.52 -4.20 -2.63
CA SER A 246 1.41 -5.44 -1.84
C SER A 246 0.51 -5.23 -0.61
N VAL A 247 0.71 -4.15 0.14
CA VAL A 247 -0.13 -3.80 1.30
C VAL A 247 -1.59 -3.62 0.88
N ALA A 248 -1.84 -2.92 -0.23
CA ALA A 248 -3.19 -2.72 -0.74
C ALA A 248 -3.90 -4.03 -1.10
N THR A 249 -3.15 -5.00 -1.62
CA THR A 249 -3.70 -6.33 -1.95
C THR A 249 -4.11 -7.08 -0.68
N PHE A 250 -3.26 -7.10 0.35
CA PHE A 250 -3.63 -7.71 1.64
C PHE A 250 -4.80 -6.99 2.32
N LEU A 251 -4.90 -5.67 2.21
CA LEU A 251 -6.07 -4.92 2.71
C LEU A 251 -7.35 -5.28 1.93
N ALA A 252 -7.23 -5.54 0.63
CA ALA A 252 -8.36 -5.96 -0.18
C ALA A 252 -8.80 -7.39 0.18
N TRP A 253 -7.85 -8.29 0.45
CA TRP A 253 -8.12 -9.63 0.98
C TRP A 253 -8.67 -9.61 2.40
N ARG A 254 -8.22 -8.69 3.26
CA ARG A 254 -8.83 -8.43 4.57
C ARG A 254 -10.33 -8.15 4.42
N LYS A 255 -10.74 -7.34 3.45
CA LYS A 255 -12.16 -7.08 3.21
C LYS A 255 -12.91 -8.38 2.88
N ALA A 256 -12.35 -9.19 1.99
CA ALA A 256 -12.96 -10.48 1.62
C ALA A 256 -13.02 -11.47 2.81
N TYR A 257 -12.02 -11.43 3.71
CA TYR A 257 -11.99 -12.18 4.96
C TYR A 257 -13.10 -11.71 5.91
N LEU A 258 -13.23 -10.40 6.13
CA LEU A 258 -14.28 -9.80 6.97
C LEU A 258 -15.69 -10.03 6.42
N ASP A 259 -15.84 -10.04 5.09
CA ASP A 259 -17.09 -10.37 4.41
C ASP A 259 -17.42 -11.88 4.47
N GLY A 260 -16.53 -12.72 5.06
CA GLY A 260 -16.77 -14.14 5.27
C GLY A 260 -16.85 -14.96 3.98
N LEU A 261 -16.09 -14.58 2.94
CA LEU A 261 -16.22 -15.23 1.62
C LEU A 261 -15.73 -16.70 1.60
N TRP A 262 -14.90 -17.11 2.56
CA TRP A 262 -14.47 -18.50 2.75
C TRP A 262 -14.46 -18.89 4.23
N ASP A 263 -14.43 -20.20 4.47
CA ASP A 263 -14.27 -20.77 5.80
C ASP A 263 -12.82 -20.62 6.26
N THR A 264 -12.62 -19.99 7.40
CA THR A 264 -11.30 -19.74 8.00
C THR A 264 -10.81 -20.91 8.86
N ALA A 265 -11.54 -22.04 8.85
CA ALA A 265 -11.23 -23.27 9.58
C ALA A 265 -11.03 -23.04 11.10
N GLY A 266 -11.77 -22.09 11.68
CA GLY A 266 -11.68 -21.73 13.10
C GLY A 266 -10.48 -20.85 13.47
N HIS A 267 -9.71 -20.36 12.49
CA HIS A 267 -8.64 -19.38 12.70
C HIS A 267 -9.17 -17.94 12.60
N GLU A 268 -10.02 -17.56 13.55
CA GLU A 268 -10.55 -16.20 13.63
C GLU A 268 -9.48 -15.22 14.13
N LEU A 269 -9.23 -14.18 13.33
CA LEU A 269 -8.32 -13.08 13.64
C LEU A 269 -9.15 -11.89 14.12
N GLY A 270 -8.66 -11.17 15.13
CA GLY A 270 -9.34 -9.98 15.63
C GLY A 270 -9.33 -8.84 14.60
N GLU A 271 -10.42 -8.10 14.45
CA GLU A 271 -10.49 -6.99 13.50
C GLU A 271 -9.38 -5.95 13.72
N ASP A 272 -9.05 -5.69 15.00
CA ASP A 272 -8.00 -4.76 15.43
C ASP A 272 -6.57 -5.18 15.01
N GLU A 273 -6.30 -6.47 14.74
CA GLU A 273 -4.98 -6.94 14.30
C GLU A 273 -4.84 -7.03 12.78
N LEU A 274 -5.95 -7.09 12.04
CA LEU A 274 -5.95 -7.35 10.58
C LEU A 274 -5.22 -6.28 9.76
N ILE A 275 -5.35 -4.99 10.10
CA ILE A 275 -4.62 -3.92 9.39
C ILE A 275 -3.11 -4.07 9.59
N GLY A 276 -2.68 -4.36 10.83
CA GLY A 276 -1.28 -4.61 11.14
C GLY A 276 -0.74 -5.84 10.40
N LEU A 277 -1.52 -6.91 10.33
CA LEU A 277 -1.18 -8.11 9.56
C LEU A 277 -1.10 -7.83 8.06
N ALA A 278 -2.03 -7.07 7.48
CA ALA A 278 -1.99 -6.68 6.08
C ALA A 278 -0.74 -5.85 5.74
N ALA A 279 -0.44 -4.85 6.57
CA ALA A 279 0.75 -4.03 6.48
C ALA A 279 2.04 -4.87 6.60
N PHE A 280 2.07 -5.83 7.52
CA PHE A 280 3.17 -6.76 7.69
C PHE A 280 3.35 -7.67 6.47
N GLY A 281 2.27 -8.26 5.96
CA GLY A 281 2.27 -9.10 4.77
C GLY A 281 2.83 -8.39 3.54
N GLY A 282 2.39 -7.15 3.29
CA GLY A 282 2.92 -6.35 2.19
C GLY A 282 4.41 -6.00 2.35
N SER A 283 4.84 -5.68 3.58
CA SER A 283 6.26 -5.48 3.90
C SER A 283 7.09 -6.75 3.70
N ALA A 284 6.57 -7.91 4.09
CA ALA A 284 7.23 -9.20 3.92
C ALA A 284 7.43 -9.56 2.45
N ILE A 285 6.37 -9.47 1.63
CA ILE A 285 6.45 -9.65 0.18
C ILE A 285 7.52 -8.76 -0.42
N THR A 286 7.54 -7.47 -0.07
CA THR A 286 8.48 -6.49 -0.64
C THR A 286 9.93 -6.81 -0.30
N ARG A 287 10.20 -7.21 0.94
CA ARG A 287 11.54 -7.62 1.38
C ARG A 287 11.99 -8.86 0.63
N GLU A 288 11.12 -9.84 0.50
CA GLU A 288 11.44 -11.08 -0.20
C GLU A 288 11.63 -10.85 -1.71
N CYS A 289 10.79 -10.03 -2.36
CA CYS A 289 10.98 -9.60 -3.75
C CYS A 289 12.36 -8.96 -3.94
N SER A 290 12.72 -8.04 -3.05
CA SER A 290 14.02 -7.36 -3.07
C SER A 290 15.18 -8.34 -2.90
N ARG A 291 15.04 -9.32 -2.01
CA ARG A 291 16.06 -10.37 -1.77
C ARG A 291 16.24 -11.24 -3.01
N LEU A 292 15.15 -11.77 -3.56
CA LEU A 292 15.16 -12.64 -4.75
C LEU A 292 15.71 -11.91 -5.98
N ALA A 293 15.24 -10.70 -6.24
CA ALA A 293 15.73 -9.88 -7.35
C ALA A 293 17.22 -9.57 -7.20
N PHE A 294 17.68 -9.31 -5.96
CA PHE A 294 19.08 -8.98 -5.71
C PHE A 294 19.98 -10.20 -5.89
N LEU A 295 19.53 -11.39 -5.51
CA LEU A 295 20.27 -12.62 -5.78
C LEU A 295 20.43 -12.87 -7.29
N LYS A 296 19.43 -12.51 -8.11
CA LYS A 296 19.48 -12.69 -9.57
C LYS A 296 20.28 -11.60 -10.30
N ARG A 297 20.17 -10.34 -9.87
CA ARG A 297 20.70 -9.17 -10.61
C ARG A 297 21.87 -8.48 -9.93
N GLY A 298 22.08 -8.73 -8.64
CA GLY A 298 23.11 -8.06 -7.85
C GLY A 298 23.05 -6.54 -7.97
N ARG A 299 24.12 -5.94 -8.49
CA ARG A 299 24.24 -4.47 -8.59
C ARG A 299 23.26 -3.85 -9.58
N SER A 300 22.84 -4.56 -10.62
CA SER A 300 22.02 -4.03 -11.72
C SER A 300 20.52 -4.04 -11.45
N LEU A 301 20.07 -4.57 -10.30
CA LEU A 301 18.67 -4.64 -9.89
C LEU A 301 17.93 -3.30 -10.08
N GLN A 302 16.81 -3.37 -10.80
CA GLN A 302 15.84 -2.30 -11.06
C GLN A 302 14.49 -2.63 -10.39
N ALA A 303 13.55 -1.67 -10.34
CA ALA A 303 12.21 -1.93 -9.79
C ALA A 303 11.37 -2.93 -10.59
N SER A 304 11.58 -3.02 -11.90
CA SER A 304 10.93 -4.05 -12.73
C SER A 304 11.32 -5.45 -12.26
N ASP A 305 12.59 -5.66 -11.88
CA ASP A 305 13.04 -6.96 -11.37
C ASP A 305 12.31 -7.33 -10.07
N LEU A 306 12.00 -6.37 -9.19
CA LEU A 306 11.20 -6.64 -7.98
C LEU A 306 9.78 -7.07 -8.35
N THR A 307 9.20 -6.43 -9.36
CA THR A 307 7.84 -6.71 -9.84
C THR A 307 7.74 -8.14 -10.39
N ASP A 308 8.79 -8.61 -11.06
CA ASP A 308 8.85 -9.98 -11.59
C ASP A 308 8.95 -11.04 -10.49
N GLU A 309 9.50 -10.70 -9.31
CA GLU A 309 9.62 -11.62 -8.17
C GLU A 309 8.37 -11.69 -7.29
N VAL A 310 7.34 -10.86 -7.50
CA VAL A 310 6.17 -10.79 -6.59
C VAL A 310 5.51 -12.15 -6.35
N HIS A 311 5.24 -12.90 -7.42
CA HIS A 311 4.68 -14.24 -7.28
C HIS A 311 5.64 -15.22 -6.60
N GLY A 312 6.93 -15.17 -6.94
CA GLY A 312 7.95 -16.04 -6.33
C GLY A 312 8.12 -15.77 -4.82
N ALA A 313 8.07 -14.49 -4.43
CA ALA A 313 8.09 -14.07 -3.03
C ALA A 313 6.85 -14.54 -2.27
N PHE A 314 5.67 -14.44 -2.89
CA PHE A 314 4.43 -14.95 -2.32
C PHE A 314 4.50 -16.47 -2.08
N MET A 315 4.90 -17.24 -3.09
CA MET A 315 5.07 -18.69 -2.96
C MET A 315 6.11 -19.05 -1.89
N GLY A 316 7.22 -18.31 -1.80
CA GLY A 316 8.25 -18.56 -0.80
C GLY A 316 7.84 -18.25 0.65
N LEU A 317 6.88 -17.33 0.86
CA LEU A 317 6.43 -16.91 2.19
C LEU A 317 5.15 -17.60 2.64
N PHE A 318 4.22 -17.86 1.72
CA PHE A 318 2.87 -18.33 2.03
C PHE A 318 2.51 -19.64 1.31
N GLY A 319 3.27 -20.01 0.28
CA GLY A 319 3.01 -21.20 -0.52
C GLY A 319 3.47 -22.48 0.19
N ASP A 320 2.51 -23.21 0.76
CA ASP A 320 2.59 -24.65 1.00
C ASP A 320 1.20 -25.25 0.74
N VAL A 321 1.18 -26.40 0.07
CA VAL A 321 -0.04 -27.15 -0.29
C VAL A 321 -0.76 -27.59 0.97
N ASP A 322 -1.99 -27.13 1.18
CA ASP A 322 -2.88 -27.82 2.12
C ASP A 322 -3.09 -29.23 1.53
N GLY A 323 -2.71 -30.27 2.28
CA GLY A 323 -2.66 -31.66 1.81
C GLY A 323 -4.00 -32.27 1.40
N ASP A 324 -5.06 -31.47 1.29
CA ASP A 324 -6.39 -31.86 0.86
C ASP A 324 -6.61 -31.48 -0.61
N THR A 325 -6.81 -32.50 -1.44
CA THR A 325 -6.89 -32.46 -2.91
C THR A 325 -8.11 -31.71 -3.49
N GLY A 326 -8.77 -30.83 -2.71
CA GLY A 326 -9.97 -30.10 -3.12
C GLY A 326 -9.83 -28.58 -3.24
N GLY A 327 -8.78 -27.98 -2.65
CA GLY A 327 -8.54 -26.53 -2.69
C GLY A 327 -7.14 -26.24 -3.19
N SER A 328 -6.96 -26.10 -4.51
CA SER A 328 -5.63 -25.91 -5.09
C SER A 328 -5.27 -24.42 -5.17
N LYS A 329 -4.15 -24.10 -4.49
CA LYS A 329 -3.32 -22.88 -4.57
C LYS A 329 -3.89 -21.67 -3.83
N LEU A 330 -3.20 -21.26 -2.75
CA LEU A 330 -3.10 -19.83 -2.41
C LEU A 330 -2.51 -19.06 -3.60
#